data_AF-A0A382T3U1-F1
#
_entry.id   AF-A0A382T3U1-F1
#
_cell.length_a   1.000
_cell.length_b   1.000
_cell.length_c   1.000
_cell.angle_alpha   90.00
_cell.angle_beta   90.00
_cell.angle_gamma   90.00
#
_symmetry.space_group_name_H-M   'P 1'
#
loop_
_entity.id
_entity.type
_entity.pdbx_description
1 polymer ?
#
loop_
_entity_poly.entity_id
_entity_poly.type
_entity_poly.pdbx_seq_one_letter_code
_entity_poly.pdbx_strand_id
1 'polypeptide(L)'
;MKKIIFWLTMIVGIIAVIGACKKSDDSTTAATAACTAVSACSSTASGTITGIDNRSLSGTYDMFLKFRSYIGGVDNDTGCTSSSTILSAYSSNFPVGAASGTIQKVVTSSDSFALIYKAYSDTACSSEISSLVIGYSDVTVGDDVSGLTADTGSDDLGTTA
;
A
#
# COMPACT_ATOMS: atom_id res chain seq x y z
N MET A 1 -16.87 -43.88 -8.25
CA MET A 1 -15.67 -43.90 -7.38
C MET A 1 -14.47 -43.11 -7.94
N LYS A 2 -14.64 -42.11 -8.84
CA LYS A 2 -13.55 -41.25 -9.35
C LYS A 2 -13.49 -39.85 -8.72
N LYS A 3 -14.60 -39.36 -8.14
CA LYS A 3 -14.69 -38.02 -7.55
C LYS A 3 -14.09 -37.92 -6.13
N ILE A 4 -14.12 -39.01 -5.36
CA ILE A 4 -13.58 -39.08 -4.00
C ILE A 4 -12.05 -39.05 -3.98
N ILE A 5 -11.39 -39.65 -4.98
CA ILE A 5 -9.93 -39.62 -5.10
C ILE A 5 -9.45 -38.19 -5.38
N PHE A 6 -10.18 -37.44 -6.24
CA PHE A 6 -9.84 -36.05 -6.56
C PHE A 6 -9.96 -35.11 -5.33
N TRP A 7 -10.99 -35.29 -4.51
CA TRP A 7 -11.18 -34.50 -3.29
C TRP A 7 -10.14 -34.82 -2.20
N LEU A 8 -9.75 -36.08 -2.04
CA LEU A 8 -8.69 -36.47 -1.11
C LEU A 8 -7.32 -35.92 -1.53
N THR A 9 -7.00 -35.94 -2.83
CA THR A 9 -5.72 -35.39 -3.32
C THR A 9 -5.63 -33.88 -3.16
N MET A 10 -6.74 -33.15 -3.30
CA MET A 10 -6.76 -31.70 -3.13
C MET A 10 -6.60 -31.29 -1.65
N ILE A 11 -7.27 -31.98 -0.73
CA ILE A 11 -7.14 -31.72 0.71
C ILE A 11 -5.73 -32.06 1.22
N VAL A 12 -5.16 -33.20 0.80
CA VAL A 12 -3.79 -33.58 1.19
C VAL A 12 -2.75 -32.61 0.61
N GLY A 13 -2.98 -32.11 -0.61
CA GLY A 13 -2.12 -31.09 -1.22
C GLY A 13 -2.11 -29.76 -0.44
N ILE A 14 -3.25 -29.32 0.09
CA ILE A 14 -3.32 -28.09 0.91
C ILE A 14 -2.66 -28.29 2.28
N ILE A 15 -2.84 -29.46 2.92
CA ILE A 15 -2.24 -29.74 4.24
C ILE A 15 -0.70 -29.87 4.15
N ALA A 16 -0.17 -30.41 3.05
CA ALA A 16 1.27 -30.51 2.82
C ALA A 16 1.96 -29.13 2.68
N VAL A 17 1.25 -28.13 2.14
CA VAL A 17 1.78 -26.75 2.02
C VAL A 17 1.78 -26.04 3.39
N ILE A 18 0.85 -26.38 4.29
CA ILE A 18 0.81 -25.83 5.66
C ILE A 18 1.87 -26.50 6.57
N GLY A 19 2.23 -27.76 6.29
CA GLY A 19 3.27 -28.51 7.03
C GLY A 19 4.72 -28.06 6.78
N ALA A 20 4.97 -27.20 5.78
CA ALA A 20 6.28 -26.62 5.51
C ALA A 20 6.66 -25.47 6.46
N CYS A 21 5.73 -24.99 7.30
CA CYS A 21 6.02 -24.06 8.40
C CYS A 21 6.51 -24.78 9.68
N LYS A 22 7.31 -25.85 9.56
CA LYS A 22 8.01 -26.41 10.71
C LYS A 22 9.30 -25.64 10.95
N LYS A 23 9.37 -25.01 12.12
CA LYS A 23 10.59 -24.56 12.78
C LYS A 23 11.58 -25.73 12.84
N SER A 24 12.68 -25.63 12.09
CA SER A 24 13.87 -26.46 12.29
C SER A 24 14.89 -25.64 13.08
N ASP A 25 15.08 -26.01 14.34
CA ASP A 25 16.27 -25.64 15.11
C ASP A 25 17.38 -26.64 14.73
N ASP A 26 18.29 -26.27 13.83
CA ASP A 26 19.75 -26.48 13.98
C ASP A 26 20.51 -25.93 12.76
N SER A 27 21.75 -25.54 13.00
CA SER A 27 22.53 -24.58 12.25
C SER A 27 23.26 -25.19 11.05
N THR A 28 22.90 -24.83 9.83
CA THR A 28 23.87 -24.63 8.72
C THR A 28 23.25 -23.81 7.61
N THR A 29 24.01 -22.83 7.12
CA THR A 29 23.68 -21.82 6.11
C THR A 29 23.00 -22.38 4.84
N ALA A 30 21.68 -22.45 4.86
CA ALA A 30 20.87 -22.22 3.68
C ALA A 30 20.10 -20.94 3.97
N ALA A 31 20.28 -19.92 3.12
CA ALA A 31 19.39 -18.77 3.12
C ALA A 31 18.00 -19.28 2.73
N THR A 32 17.25 -19.75 3.72
CA THR A 32 15.80 -19.78 3.67
C THR A 32 15.42 -18.35 3.40
N ALA A 33 15.07 -18.04 2.15
CA ALA A 33 14.15 -16.97 1.85
C ALA A 33 12.83 -17.33 2.54
N ALA A 34 12.80 -17.17 3.86
CA ALA A 34 11.60 -16.83 4.56
C ALA A 34 10.99 -15.69 3.75
N CYS A 35 9.67 -15.66 3.61
CA CYS A 35 8.99 -14.44 3.22
C CYS A 35 9.27 -13.41 4.31
N THR A 36 10.46 -12.79 4.29
CA THR A 36 10.72 -11.56 4.99
C THR A 36 9.68 -10.64 4.40
N ALA A 37 8.70 -10.24 5.20
CA ALA A 37 7.83 -9.15 4.81
C ALA A 37 8.79 -8.04 4.41
N VAL A 38 8.84 -7.72 3.12
CA VAL A 38 9.61 -6.57 2.65
C VAL A 38 9.08 -5.42 3.48
N SER A 39 9.93 -4.74 4.25
CA SER A 39 9.52 -3.59 5.07
C SER A 39 8.69 -2.59 4.25
N ALA A 40 9.01 -2.51 2.95
CA ALA A 40 8.28 -1.76 1.94
C ALA A 40 6.79 -2.13 1.77
N CYS A 41 6.34 -3.33 2.13
CA CYS A 41 4.93 -3.73 2.07
C CYS A 41 4.15 -3.41 3.35
N SER A 42 4.70 -2.56 4.22
CA SER A 42 4.00 -2.05 5.41
C SER A 42 2.96 -1.00 5.01
N SER A 43 1.76 -1.10 5.57
CA SER A 43 0.74 -0.05 5.46
C SER A 43 0.91 1.07 6.48
N THR A 44 1.93 0.96 7.34
CA THR A 44 2.20 1.87 8.45
C THR A 44 3.47 2.63 8.17
N ALA A 45 3.41 3.96 8.32
CA ALA A 45 4.56 4.81 8.14
C ALA A 45 5.64 4.48 9.18
N SER A 46 6.86 4.31 8.72
CA SER A 46 8.05 4.12 9.55
C SER A 46 9.28 4.68 8.84
N GLY A 47 10.16 5.33 9.60
CA GLY A 47 11.39 5.87 9.05
C GLY A 47 11.21 7.14 8.20
N THR A 48 12.30 7.50 7.53
CA THR A 48 12.48 8.81 6.91
C THR A 48 13.47 8.71 5.76
N ILE A 49 13.08 9.16 4.57
CA ILE A 49 13.96 9.26 3.40
C ILE A 49 14.59 10.67 3.39
N THR A 50 15.92 10.74 3.30
CA THR A 50 16.69 12.00 3.32
C THR A 50 17.26 12.36 1.95
N GLY A 51 17.77 13.58 1.79
CA GLY A 51 18.41 14.04 0.54
C GLY A 51 17.43 14.67 -0.46
N ILE A 52 16.17 14.87 -0.05
CA ILE A 52 15.14 15.55 -0.85
C ILE A 52 14.98 16.96 -0.31
N ASP A 53 15.43 17.96 -1.06
CA ASP A 53 15.35 19.41 -0.79
C ASP A 53 15.92 19.84 0.56
N ASN A 54 17.05 19.23 0.95
CA ASN A 54 17.66 19.42 2.27
C ASN A 54 16.66 19.14 3.42
N ARG A 55 15.65 18.31 3.12
CA ARG A 55 14.56 17.88 3.97
C ARG A 55 14.49 16.36 4.02
N SER A 56 13.56 15.93 4.83
CA SER A 56 13.30 14.55 5.20
C SER A 56 11.83 14.25 4.88
N LEU A 57 11.59 13.16 4.15
CA LEU A 57 10.26 12.72 3.75
C LEU A 57 9.84 11.56 4.66
N SER A 58 8.71 11.71 5.35
CA SER A 58 8.23 10.74 6.35
C SER A 58 6.72 10.87 6.51
N GLY A 59 6.05 9.77 6.83
CA GLY A 59 4.60 9.72 7.04
C GLY A 59 3.83 9.12 5.87
N THR A 60 2.52 9.37 5.89
CA THR A 60 1.55 8.92 4.88
C THR A 60 1.01 10.13 4.12
N TYR A 61 0.98 10.01 2.79
CA TYR A 61 0.51 11.04 1.87
C TYR A 61 -0.64 10.47 1.05
N ASP A 62 -1.73 11.23 0.86
CA ASP A 62 -2.90 10.72 0.13
C ASP A 62 -3.03 11.39 -1.25
N MET A 63 -3.09 10.56 -2.28
CA MET A 63 -3.08 11.02 -3.66
C MET A 63 -4.31 11.83 -4.06
N PHE A 64 -5.43 11.72 -3.34
CA PHE A 64 -6.66 12.41 -3.70
C PHE A 64 -6.80 13.78 -3.05
N LEU A 65 -6.01 14.11 -2.03
CA LEU A 65 -6.03 15.44 -1.41
C LEU A 65 -5.70 16.56 -2.41
N LYS A 66 -4.91 16.27 -3.44
CA LYS A 66 -4.63 17.20 -4.53
C LYS A 66 -5.90 17.66 -5.27
N PHE A 67 -6.94 16.83 -5.30
CA PHE A 67 -8.21 17.14 -5.97
C PHE A 67 -9.19 17.91 -5.09
N ARG A 68 -8.93 18.06 -3.77
CA ARG A 68 -9.90 18.61 -2.78
C ARG A 68 -10.47 19.98 -3.14
N SER A 69 -9.68 20.82 -3.82
CA SER A 69 -10.09 22.18 -4.21
C SER A 69 -10.75 22.27 -5.59
N TYR A 70 -10.72 21.18 -6.37
CA TYR A 70 -11.18 21.14 -7.77
C TYR A 70 -12.42 20.28 -7.95
N ILE A 71 -12.50 19.18 -7.20
CA ILE A 71 -13.53 18.17 -7.31
C ILE A 71 -14.05 17.89 -5.89
N GLY A 72 -15.36 18.09 -5.68
CA GLY A 72 -16.01 17.74 -4.43
C GLY A 72 -16.04 16.24 -4.17
N GLY A 73 -16.20 15.84 -2.90
CA GLY A 73 -16.23 14.44 -2.49
C GLY A 73 -14.85 13.86 -2.17
N VAL A 74 -13.90 14.69 -1.76
CA VAL A 74 -12.65 14.30 -1.11
C VAL A 74 -12.69 14.81 0.33
N ASP A 75 -12.47 13.92 1.29
CA ASP A 75 -12.30 14.26 2.70
C ASP A 75 -10.90 14.82 2.92
N ASN A 76 -10.81 16.03 3.46
CA ASN A 76 -9.54 16.75 3.58
C ASN A 76 -8.59 16.18 4.64
N ASP A 77 -9.13 15.45 5.61
CA ASP A 77 -8.36 14.97 6.76
C ASP A 77 -7.83 13.55 6.51
N THR A 78 -8.63 12.73 5.82
CA THR A 78 -8.36 11.30 5.58
C THR A 78 -7.94 10.98 4.14
N GLY A 79 -8.18 11.89 3.19
CA GLY A 79 -7.97 11.63 1.76
C GLY A 79 -9.00 10.68 1.13
N CYS A 80 -10.01 10.25 1.89
CA CYS A 80 -11.10 9.42 1.39
C CYS A 80 -11.81 10.12 0.24
N THR A 81 -11.98 9.45 -0.90
CA THR A 81 -12.80 9.98 -2.00
C THR A 81 -14.02 9.11 -2.27
N SER A 82 -15.19 9.75 -2.28
CA SER A 82 -16.47 9.19 -2.76
C SER A 82 -16.92 9.85 -4.06
N SER A 83 -16.06 10.65 -4.68
CA SER A 83 -16.34 11.34 -5.94
C SER A 83 -16.38 10.34 -7.10
N SER A 84 -17.52 10.24 -7.78
CA SER A 84 -17.68 9.36 -8.95
C SER A 84 -16.74 9.74 -10.10
N THR A 85 -16.38 11.02 -10.25
CA THR A 85 -15.40 11.49 -11.24
C THR A 85 -14.00 10.96 -10.92
N ILE A 86 -13.60 11.00 -9.65
CA ILE A 86 -12.29 10.47 -9.23
C ILE A 86 -12.28 8.94 -9.31
N LEU A 87 -13.31 8.27 -8.79
CA LEU A 87 -13.41 6.80 -8.86
C LEU A 87 -13.42 6.27 -10.29
N SER A 88 -14.07 6.97 -11.22
CA SER A 88 -14.07 6.59 -12.64
C SER A 88 -12.71 6.86 -13.32
N ALA A 89 -12.05 7.98 -13.01
CA ALA A 89 -10.71 8.26 -13.52
C ALA A 89 -9.66 7.24 -13.02
N TYR A 90 -9.87 6.68 -11.83
CA TYR A 90 -8.97 5.70 -11.20
C TYR A 90 -9.53 4.28 -11.19
N SER A 91 -10.51 3.95 -12.05
CA SER A 91 -11.27 2.70 -11.99
C SER A 91 -10.43 1.43 -12.11
N SER A 92 -9.22 1.49 -12.67
CA SER A 92 -8.28 0.35 -12.72
C SER A 92 -7.66 0.01 -11.36
N ASN A 93 -7.74 0.91 -10.39
CA ASN A 93 -7.15 0.76 -9.07
C ASN A 93 -8.15 0.25 -8.02
N PHE A 94 -9.44 0.22 -8.37
CA PHE A 94 -10.52 -0.14 -7.44
C PHE A 94 -11.37 -1.29 -8.00
N PRO A 95 -11.88 -2.18 -7.14
CA PRO A 95 -12.84 -3.18 -7.55
C PRO A 95 -14.17 -2.52 -7.99
N VAL A 96 -14.88 -3.19 -8.89
CA VAL A 96 -16.24 -2.78 -9.28
C VAL A 96 -17.14 -2.80 -8.05
N GLY A 97 -17.93 -1.73 -7.87
CA GLY A 97 -18.85 -1.61 -6.74
C GLY A 97 -18.26 -0.92 -5.50
N ALA A 98 -17.01 -0.45 -5.55
CA ALA A 98 -16.48 0.45 -4.53
C ALA A 98 -17.30 1.75 -4.46
N ALA A 99 -17.73 2.14 -3.26
CA ALA A 99 -18.43 3.39 -3.01
C ALA A 99 -17.47 4.54 -2.69
N SER A 100 -16.29 4.21 -2.17
CA SER A 100 -15.17 5.14 -1.99
C SER A 100 -13.83 4.42 -2.04
N GLY A 101 -12.74 5.18 -2.06
CA GLY A 101 -11.39 4.64 -2.01
C GLY A 101 -10.35 5.63 -1.52
N THR A 102 -9.17 5.11 -1.19
CA THR A 102 -7.95 5.88 -0.89
C THR A 102 -6.78 5.32 -1.69
N ILE A 103 -5.84 6.20 -2.04
CA ILE A 103 -4.55 5.82 -2.63
C ILE A 103 -3.46 6.55 -1.86
N GLN A 104 -2.73 5.81 -1.03
CA GLN A 104 -1.77 6.38 -0.10
C GLN A 104 -0.34 6.01 -0.49
N LYS A 105 0.59 6.95 -0.27
CA LYS A 105 2.03 6.74 -0.31
C LYS A 105 2.55 6.76 1.12
N VAL A 106 3.21 5.69 1.56
CA VAL A 106 3.67 5.54 2.94
C VAL A 106 5.16 5.33 2.97
N VAL A 107 5.92 6.20 3.62
CA VAL A 107 7.35 5.97 3.84
C VAL A 107 7.52 4.86 4.89
N THR A 108 8.26 3.81 4.56
CA THR A 108 8.36 2.59 5.39
C THR A 108 9.78 2.33 5.93
N SER A 109 10.81 2.95 5.38
CA SER A 109 12.16 3.02 5.96
C SER A 109 12.93 4.23 5.40
N SER A 110 14.26 4.25 5.58
CA SER A 110 15.15 5.23 4.96
C SER A 110 15.34 5.06 3.44
N ASP A 111 14.92 3.92 2.90
CA ASP A 111 15.16 3.47 1.52
C ASP A 111 13.95 2.69 0.95
N SER A 112 12.77 2.83 1.55
CA SER A 112 11.56 2.17 1.07
C SER A 112 10.29 2.97 1.33
N PHE A 113 9.31 2.77 0.45
CA PHE A 113 7.95 3.26 0.62
C PHE A 113 6.94 2.26 0.06
N ALA A 114 5.67 2.39 0.45
CA ALA A 114 4.54 1.60 -0.03
C ALA A 114 3.54 2.46 -0.79
N LEU A 115 2.91 1.89 -1.81
CA LEU A 115 1.63 2.36 -2.35
C LEU A 115 0.51 1.48 -1.79
N ILE A 116 -0.51 2.11 -1.23
CA ILE A 116 -1.66 1.43 -0.62
C ILE A 116 -2.91 1.86 -1.36
N TYR A 117 -3.64 0.89 -1.88
CA TYR A 117 -4.94 1.08 -2.51
C TYR A 117 -5.99 0.44 -1.61
N LYS A 118 -6.94 1.22 -1.10
CA LYS A 118 -8.08 0.69 -0.34
C LYS A 118 -9.38 1.09 -0.99
N ALA A 119 -10.31 0.15 -1.02
CA ALA A 119 -11.66 0.35 -1.49
C ALA A 119 -12.65 0.04 -0.38
N TYR A 120 -13.77 0.75 -0.37
CA TYR A 120 -14.76 0.65 0.69
C TYR A 120 -16.17 0.49 0.12
N SER A 121 -17.05 -0.16 0.89
CA SER A 121 -18.47 -0.32 0.53
C SER A 121 -19.35 0.87 0.90
N ASP A 122 -18.86 1.75 1.77
CA ASP A 122 -19.52 3.00 2.15
C ASP A 122 -18.76 4.21 1.61
N THR A 123 -19.34 5.40 1.72
CA THR A 123 -18.75 6.66 1.21
C THR A 123 -17.82 7.35 2.22
N ALA A 124 -17.72 6.83 3.45
CA ALA A 124 -16.92 7.40 4.54
C ALA A 124 -15.60 6.65 4.77
N CYS A 125 -15.22 5.76 3.84
CA CYS A 125 -14.02 4.93 3.91
C CYS A 125 -13.89 4.15 5.23
N SER A 126 -15.00 3.64 5.76
CA SER A 126 -15.02 2.95 7.07
C SER A 126 -15.07 1.42 6.96
N SER A 127 -15.74 0.90 5.95
CA SER A 127 -15.96 -0.54 5.73
C SER A 127 -15.14 -1.01 4.54
N GLU A 128 -13.91 -1.43 4.80
CA GLU A 128 -12.98 -1.89 3.77
C GLU A 128 -13.50 -3.17 3.09
N ILE A 129 -13.47 -3.17 1.76
CA ILE A 129 -13.83 -4.35 0.94
C ILE A 129 -12.63 -4.93 0.19
N SER A 130 -11.57 -4.14 0.00
CA SER A 130 -10.35 -4.58 -0.67
C SER A 130 -9.19 -3.68 -0.28
N SER A 131 -8.01 -4.29 -0.13
CA SER A 131 -6.74 -3.59 0.08
C SER A 131 -5.64 -4.26 -0.73
N LEU A 132 -4.79 -3.43 -1.35
CA LEU A 132 -3.58 -3.84 -2.05
C LEU A 132 -2.43 -2.95 -1.60
N VAL A 133 -1.35 -3.58 -1.14
CA VAL A 133 -0.11 -2.88 -0.78
C VAL A 133 1.00 -3.30 -1.74
N ILE A 134 1.62 -2.32 -2.38
CA ILE A 134 2.76 -2.50 -3.29
C ILE A 134 3.96 -1.81 -2.69
N GLY A 135 4.95 -2.59 -2.23
CA GLY A 135 6.18 -2.07 -1.66
C GLY A 135 7.27 -1.81 -2.69
N TYR A 136 7.99 -0.71 -2.49
CA TYR A 136 9.19 -0.34 -3.22
C TYR A 136 10.38 -0.28 -2.25
N SER A 137 11.41 -1.08 -2.50
CA SER A 137 12.67 -1.10 -1.75
C SER A 137 13.82 -0.54 -2.58
N ASP A 138 14.98 -0.39 -1.94
CA ASP A 138 16.23 0.03 -2.59
C ASP A 138 16.12 1.42 -3.22
N VAL A 139 15.36 2.31 -2.58
CA VAL A 139 15.19 3.69 -2.99
C VAL A 139 16.46 4.46 -2.67
N THR A 140 17.14 4.92 -3.72
CA THR A 140 18.34 5.74 -3.61
C THR A 140 18.09 7.15 -4.14
N VAL A 141 18.43 8.15 -3.33
CA VAL A 141 18.54 9.54 -3.78
C VAL A 141 19.99 9.74 -4.25
N GLY A 142 20.21 9.72 -5.57
CA GLY A 142 21.54 9.68 -6.17
C GLY A 142 22.36 10.95 -5.97
N ASP A 143 21.70 12.10 -5.91
CA ASP A 143 22.25 13.42 -5.59
C ASP A 143 21.19 14.22 -4.80
N ASP A 144 21.63 15.16 -3.95
CA ASP A 144 20.70 16.03 -3.23
C ASP A 144 19.81 16.81 -4.21
N VAL A 145 18.51 16.52 -4.16
CA VAL A 145 17.54 17.16 -5.05
C VAL A 145 17.14 18.50 -4.44
N SER A 146 17.67 19.62 -4.92
CA SER A 146 17.40 20.96 -4.35
C SER A 146 16.46 21.81 -5.21
N GLY A 147 15.85 22.82 -4.59
CA GLY A 147 15.00 23.79 -5.30
C GLY A 147 13.55 23.33 -5.45
N LEU A 148 13.11 22.35 -4.65
CA LEU A 148 11.71 21.97 -4.61
C LEU A 148 10.96 23.03 -3.82
N THR A 149 9.82 23.48 -4.36
CA THR A 149 8.86 24.25 -3.60
C THR A 149 7.72 23.31 -3.24
N ALA A 150 7.38 23.20 -1.95
CA ALA A 150 6.15 22.52 -1.56
C ALA A 150 4.99 23.28 -2.21
N ASP A 151 4.33 22.66 -3.19
CA ASP A 151 3.12 23.26 -3.74
C ASP A 151 2.07 23.30 -2.64
N THR A 152 1.56 24.48 -2.32
CA THR A 152 0.38 24.64 -1.46
C THR A 152 -0.92 24.71 -2.28
N GLY A 153 -0.81 24.48 -3.59
CA GLY A 153 -1.88 24.48 -4.58
C GLY A 153 -2.45 23.10 -4.86
N SER A 154 -2.76 22.88 -6.13
CA SER A 154 -3.52 21.72 -6.62
C SER A 154 -2.80 20.40 -6.63
N ASP A 155 -1.47 20.41 -6.49
CA ASP A 155 -0.67 19.19 -6.57
C ASP A 155 -0.20 18.70 -5.19
N ASP A 156 -0.65 19.36 -4.12
CA ASP A 156 -0.40 18.95 -2.74
C ASP A 156 -1.10 17.62 -2.41
N LEU A 157 -0.30 16.58 -2.17
CA LEU A 157 -0.80 15.27 -1.73
C LEU A 157 -1.21 15.28 -0.24
N GLY A 158 -0.93 16.36 0.51
CA GLY A 158 -1.22 16.48 1.93
C GLY A 158 -0.57 15.37 2.78
N THR A 159 -0.68 15.48 4.10
CA THR A 159 -0.28 14.40 5.00
C THR A 159 -1.51 13.93 5.76
N THR A 160 -1.80 12.64 5.71
CA THR A 160 -2.81 12.04 6.60
C THR A 160 -2.07 11.52 7.81
N ALA A 161 -2.45 11.98 9.01
CA ALA A 161 -1.77 11.66 10.27
C ALA A 161 -1.69 10.15 10.56
#